data_AF-A0A920E077-F1
#
_entry.id   AF-A0A920E077-F1
#
_cell.length_a   1.000
_cell.length_b   1.000
_cell.length_c   1.000
_cell.angle_alpha   90.00
_cell.angle_beta   90.00
_cell.angle_gamma   90.00
#
_symmetry.space_group_name_H-M   'P 1'
#
loop_
_entity.id
_entity.type
_entity.pdbx_description
1 polymer ?
#
loop_
_entity_poly.entity_id
_entity_poly.type
_entity_poly.pdbx_seq_one_letter_code
_entity_poly.pdbx_strand_id
1 'polypeptide(L)'
;MEILIIAIVAFLAALLTFFSGFGLGTILTPVMLIFFPPEIAISLTGIVHFCNNIFKLSIIGNQFNKEVLIKFGIPAVVFAFAGSYSLFFISNETLFSHSLFINETDVSYLQFVIAIILIFFALIDLIPFFKS
;
A
#
# COMPACT_ATOMS: atom_id res chain seq x y z
N MET A 1 -18.41 9.05 10.59
CA MET A 1 -18.74 8.31 9.35
C MET A 1 -17.48 7.76 8.69
N GLU A 2 -16.41 8.55 8.59
CA GLU A 2 -15.12 8.17 8.01
C GLU A 2 -14.48 6.92 8.65
N ILE A 3 -14.43 6.85 9.99
CA ILE A 3 -13.85 5.69 10.70
C ILE A 3 -14.57 4.37 10.34
N LEU A 4 -15.89 4.41 10.16
CA LEU A 4 -16.66 3.23 9.78
C LEU A 4 -16.29 2.76 8.37
N ILE A 5 -16.13 3.69 7.42
CA ILE A 5 -15.71 3.40 6.05
C ILE A 5 -14.30 2.81 6.06
N ILE A 6 -13.36 3.45 6.76
CA ILE A 6 -11.97 3.00 6.86
C ILE A 6 -11.91 1.58 7.46
N ALA A 7 -12.68 1.32 8.53
CA ALA A 7 -12.74 0.01 9.16
C ALA A 7 -13.32 -1.07 8.22
N ILE A 8 -14.41 -0.77 7.51
CA ILE A 8 -15.02 -1.70 6.55
C ILE A 8 -14.06 -2.00 5.40
N VAL A 9 -13.44 -0.98 4.82
CA VAL A 9 -12.51 -1.17 3.69
C VAL A 9 -11.27 -1.93 4.14
N ALA A 10 -10.69 -1.61 5.30
CA ALA A 10 -9.57 -2.35 5.86
C ALA A 10 -9.93 -3.82 6.12
N PHE A 11 -11.13 -4.09 6.66
CA PHE A 11 -11.63 -5.43 6.87
C PHE A 11 -11.81 -6.20 5.57
N LEU A 12 -12.49 -5.62 4.57
CA LEU A 12 -12.70 -6.25 3.27
C LEU A 12 -11.37 -6.47 2.54
N ALA A 13 -10.47 -5.48 2.52
CA ALA A 13 -9.14 -5.64 1.94
C ALA A 13 -8.35 -6.76 2.61
N ALA A 14 -8.37 -6.84 3.95
CA ALA A 14 -7.74 -7.92 4.70
C ALA A 14 -8.35 -9.29 4.33
N LEU A 15 -9.68 -9.39 4.24
CA LEU A 15 -10.40 -10.61 3.87
C LEU A 15 -10.08 -11.08 2.45
N LEU A 16 -10.16 -10.19 1.46
CA LEU A 16 -9.84 -10.52 0.06
C LEU A 16 -8.38 -10.98 -0.08
N THR A 17 -7.47 -10.27 0.59
CA THR A 17 -6.02 -10.53 0.50
C THR A 17 -5.55 -11.67 1.39
N PHE A 18 -6.41 -12.17 2.28
CA PHE A 18 -6.20 -13.42 3.00
C PHE A 18 -6.11 -14.59 2.01
N PHE A 19 -7.03 -14.65 1.04
CA PHE A 19 -7.08 -15.71 0.03
C PHE A 19 -6.09 -15.51 -1.11
N SER A 20 -5.93 -14.28 -1.61
CA SER A 20 -4.99 -14.02 -2.72
C SER A 20 -3.52 -14.01 -2.29
N GLY A 21 -3.25 -13.78 -1.00
CA GLY A 21 -1.89 -13.65 -0.47
C GLY A 21 -1.16 -12.35 -0.86
N PHE A 22 -1.74 -11.50 -1.72
CA PHE A 22 -1.10 -10.30 -2.26
C PHE A 22 -2.10 -9.14 -2.45
N GLY A 23 -1.60 -7.91 -2.60
CA GLY A 23 -2.39 -6.75 -3.06
C GLY A 23 -3.03 -5.90 -1.96
N LEU A 24 -2.82 -6.19 -0.67
CA LEU A 24 -3.40 -5.38 0.42
C LEU A 24 -2.90 -3.94 0.36
N GLY A 25 -1.59 -3.74 0.16
CA GLY A 25 -1.01 -2.41 -0.01
C GLY A 25 -1.61 -1.67 -1.22
N THR A 26 -1.78 -2.38 -2.35
CA THR A 26 -2.33 -1.82 -3.59
C THR A 26 -3.78 -1.35 -3.42
N ILE A 27 -4.59 -2.06 -2.64
CA ILE A 27 -6.00 -1.70 -2.39
C ILE A 27 -6.12 -0.65 -1.29
N LEU A 28 -5.43 -0.85 -0.16
CA LEU A 28 -5.65 -0.07 1.06
C LEU A 28 -4.96 1.30 1.01
N THR A 29 -3.77 1.42 0.40
CA THR A 29 -3.03 2.69 0.35
C THR A 29 -3.80 3.80 -0.37
N PRO A 30 -4.36 3.58 -1.58
CA PRO A 30 -5.18 4.60 -2.25
C PRO A 30 -6.38 5.05 -1.42
N VAL A 31 -7.01 4.12 -0.70
CA VAL A 31 -8.14 4.46 0.18
C VAL A 31 -7.69 5.30 1.36
N MET A 32 -6.58 4.93 2.01
CA MET A 32 -6.04 5.70 3.13
C MET A 32 -5.62 7.12 2.71
N LEU A 33 -5.10 7.29 1.49
CA LEU A 33 -4.73 8.58 0.93
C LEU A 33 -5.91 9.53 0.71
N ILE A 34 -7.15 9.02 0.63
CA ILE A 34 -8.36 9.84 0.57
C ILE A 34 -8.63 10.53 1.92
N PHE A 35 -8.25 9.89 3.02
CA PHE A 35 -8.58 10.35 4.38
C PHE A 35 -7.38 10.94 5.13
N PHE A 36 -6.15 10.60 4.74
CA PHE A 36 -4.95 10.95 5.49
C PHE A 36 -3.82 11.46 4.58
N PRO A 37 -2.93 12.32 5.12
CA PRO A 37 -1.67 12.67 4.47
C PRO A 37 -0.85 11.42 4.11
N PRO A 38 0.01 11.50 3.07
CA PRO A 38 0.75 10.34 2.54
C PRO A 38 1.52 9.54 3.59
N GLU A 39 2.18 10.21 4.52
CA GLU A 39 3.00 9.61 5.56
C GLU A 39 2.14 8.77 6.51
N ILE A 40 0.98 9.31 6.90
CA ILE A 40 0.02 8.65 7.78
C ILE A 40 -0.68 7.51 7.03
N ALA A 41 -1.09 7.74 5.79
CA ALA A 41 -1.78 6.75 4.96
C ALA A 41 -0.93 5.50 4.71
N ILE A 42 0.35 5.68 4.37
CA ILE A 42 1.32 4.60 4.17
C ILE A 42 1.58 3.88 5.49
N SER A 43 1.76 4.62 6.59
CA SER A 43 2.00 4.04 7.91
C SER A 43 0.83 3.17 8.38
N LEU A 44 -0.40 3.68 8.27
CA LEU A 44 -1.61 2.95 8.64
C LEU A 44 -1.81 1.71 7.76
N THR A 45 -1.59 1.84 6.45
CA THR A 45 -1.63 0.68 5.55
C THR A 45 -0.60 -0.38 5.94
N GLY A 46 0.61 0.04 6.29
CA GLY A 46 1.68 -0.83 6.77
C GLY A 46 1.28 -1.59 8.05
N ILE A 47 0.67 -0.91 9.02
CA ILE A 47 0.17 -1.52 10.26
C ILE A 47 -0.90 -2.57 9.96
N VAL A 48 -1.91 -2.23 9.16
CA VAL A 48 -2.98 -3.18 8.79
C VAL A 48 -2.41 -4.37 8.04
N HIS A 49 -1.48 -4.14 7.11
CA HIS A 49 -0.79 -5.20 6.39
C HIS A 49 -0.03 -6.14 7.32
N PHE A 50 0.74 -5.58 8.25
CA PHE A 50 1.52 -6.33 9.22
C PHE A 50 0.63 -7.18 10.12
N CYS A 51 -0.43 -6.60 10.68
CA CYS A 51 -1.42 -7.32 11.48
C CYS A 51 -2.09 -8.46 10.69
N ASN A 52 -2.49 -8.21 9.45
CA ASN A 52 -3.09 -9.24 8.58
C ASN A 52 -2.13 -10.41 8.32
N ASN A 53 -0.83 -10.10 8.14
CA ASN A 53 0.18 -11.12 7.92
C ASN A 53 0.50 -11.92 9.20
N ILE A 54 0.55 -11.28 10.38
CA ILE A 54 0.64 -12.01 11.66
C ILE A 54 -0.54 -12.95 11.84
N PHE A 55 -1.75 -12.48 11.56
CA PHE A 55 -2.96 -13.30 11.67
C PHE A 55 -2.91 -14.50 10.72
N LYS A 56 -2.50 -14.30 9.45
CA LYS A 56 -2.25 -15.40 8.51
C LYS A 56 -1.21 -16.39 9.05
N LEU A 57 -0.06 -15.91 9.54
CA LEU A 57 0.97 -16.77 10.10
C LEU A 57 0.46 -17.58 11.31
N SER A 58 -0.41 -17.01 12.15
CA SER A 58 -0.96 -17.72 13.30
C SER A 58 -1.89 -18.88 12.91
N ILE A 59 -2.60 -18.78 11.78
CA ILE A 59 -3.58 -19.80 11.35
C ILE A 59 -2.96 -20.82 10.40
N ILE A 60 -2.19 -20.36 9.41
CA ILE A 60 -1.68 -21.18 8.30
C ILE A 60 -0.14 -21.25 8.25
N GLY A 61 0.55 -20.67 9.23
CA GLY A 61 2.01 -20.51 9.20
C GLY A 61 2.83 -21.78 9.25
N ASN A 62 2.25 -22.95 9.52
CA ASN A 62 2.98 -24.23 9.51
C ASN A 62 3.32 -24.74 8.09
N GLN A 63 2.75 -24.15 7.03
CA GLN A 63 2.95 -24.58 5.64
C GLN A 63 3.65 -23.53 4.77
N PHE A 64 4.54 -22.72 5.34
CA PHE A 64 5.26 -21.70 4.57
C PHE A 64 6.38 -22.30 3.72
N ASN A 65 6.59 -21.75 2.52
CA ASN A 65 7.72 -22.09 1.68
C ASN A 65 8.96 -21.24 2.09
N LYS A 66 9.99 -21.90 2.63
CA LYS A 66 11.26 -21.25 3.06
C LYS A 66 11.97 -20.52 1.92
N GLU A 67 11.91 -21.05 0.70
CA GLU A 67 12.53 -20.45 -0.48
C GLU A 67 11.85 -19.13 -0.83
N VAL A 68 10.51 -19.08 -0.79
CA VAL A 68 9.73 -17.85 -0.98
C VAL A 68 10.05 -16.84 0.12
N LEU A 69 10.11 -17.28 1.38
CA LEU A 69 10.46 -16.38 2.49
C LEU A 69 11.81 -15.69 2.30
N ILE A 70 12.82 -16.42 1.82
CA ILE A 70 14.16 -15.87 1.60
C ILE A 70 14.21 -15.01 0.34
N LYS A 71 13.71 -15.51 -0.80
CA LYS A 71 13.81 -14.84 -2.10
C LYS A 71 12.86 -13.64 -2.24
N PHE A 72 11.75 -13.64 -1.51
CA PHE A 72 10.75 -12.57 -1.56
C PHE A 72 10.72 -11.77 -0.25
N GLY A 73 10.65 -12.45 0.90
CA GLY A 73 10.48 -11.80 2.21
C GLY A 73 11.68 -10.92 2.61
N ILE A 74 12.91 -11.42 2.52
CA ILE A 74 14.10 -10.63 2.87
C ILE A 74 14.23 -9.39 1.97
N PRO A 75 14.19 -9.51 0.63
CA PRO A 75 14.19 -8.33 -0.24
C PRO A 75 13.04 -7.38 0.07
N ALA A 76 11.82 -7.88 0.30
CA ALA A 76 10.67 -7.03 0.61
C ALA A 76 10.90 -6.19 1.87
N VAL A 77 11.48 -6.76 2.93
CA VAL A 77 11.82 -6.01 4.16
C VAL A 77 12.87 -4.93 3.88
N VAL A 78 13.95 -5.28 3.16
CA VAL A 78 15.01 -4.32 2.81
C VAL A 78 14.47 -3.15 2.00
N PHE A 79 13.68 -3.45 0.95
CA PHE A 79 13.08 -2.42 0.10
C PHE A 79 11.98 -1.63 0.81
N ALA A 80 11.26 -2.22 1.78
CA ALA A 80 10.30 -1.47 2.59
C ALA A 80 11.00 -0.41 3.46
N PHE A 81 12.13 -0.76 4.10
CA PHE A 81 12.95 0.22 4.83
C PHE A 81 13.53 1.29 3.88
N ALA A 82 14.07 0.88 2.74
CA ALA A 82 14.60 1.83 1.75
C ALA A 82 13.51 2.78 1.25
N GLY A 83 12.31 2.28 0.94
CA GLY A 83 11.17 3.08 0.50
C GLY A 83 10.68 4.05 1.58
N SER A 84 10.52 3.57 2.82
CA SER A 84 10.12 4.42 3.95
C SER A 84 11.15 5.52 4.24
N TYR A 85 12.44 5.20 4.17
CA TYR A 85 13.51 6.19 4.34
C TYR A 85 13.51 7.22 3.20
N SER A 86 13.24 6.79 1.97
CA SER A 86 13.19 7.65 0.79
C SER A 86 12.11 8.74 0.89
N LEU A 87 11.03 8.51 1.65
CA LEU A 87 9.97 9.51 1.85
C LEU A 87 10.53 10.83 2.42
N PHE A 88 11.56 10.77 3.26
CA PHE A 88 12.16 11.96 3.88
C PHE A 88 13.02 12.81 2.93
N PHE A 89 13.38 12.27 1.76
CA PHE A 89 14.20 12.98 0.76
C PHE A 89 13.35 13.58 -0.36
N ILE A 90 12.06 13.26 -0.41
CA ILE A 90 11.15 13.79 -1.41
C ILE A 90 10.48 15.04 -0.83
N SER A 91 10.53 16.14 -1.59
CA SER A 91 9.90 17.38 -1.18
C SER A 91 8.39 17.21 -1.00
N ASN A 92 7.83 17.83 0.05
CA ASN A 92 6.38 17.93 0.22
C ASN A 92 5.83 19.26 -0.31
N GLU A 93 6.66 20.07 -0.98
CA GLU A 93 6.24 21.28 -1.68
C GLU A 93 5.26 20.94 -2.82
N THR A 94 4.41 21.90 -3.15
CA THR A 94 3.46 21.77 -4.26
C THR A 94 4.22 21.68 -5.59
N LEU A 95 3.97 20.61 -6.35
CA LEU A 95 4.46 20.42 -7.71
C LEU A 95 3.58 21.20 -8.70
N PHE A 96 2.27 21.00 -8.61
CA PHE A 96 1.27 21.74 -9.38
C PHE A 96 -0.06 21.79 -8.62
N SER A 97 -0.86 22.80 -8.93
CA SER A 97 -2.24 22.93 -8.47
C SER A 97 -3.17 22.64 -9.64
N HIS A 98 -4.27 21.95 -9.38
CA HIS A 98 -5.29 21.72 -10.39
C HIS A 98 -6.68 21.91 -9.77
N SER A 99 -7.58 22.53 -10.52
CA SER A 99 -9.00 22.65 -10.18
C SER A 99 -9.78 21.46 -10.77
N LEU A 100 -9.68 20.28 -10.15
CA LEU A 100 -10.46 19.12 -10.61
C LEU A 100 -11.78 19.13 -9.84
N PHE A 101 -12.90 19.10 -10.56
CA PHE A 101 -14.24 19.34 -10.01
C PHE A 101 -14.43 20.77 -9.46
N ILE A 102 -14.43 20.95 -8.14
CA ILE A 102 -14.89 22.20 -7.47
C ILE A 102 -13.81 22.77 -6.53
N ASN A 103 -12.80 21.98 -6.17
CA ASN A 103 -11.74 22.41 -5.25
C ASN A 103 -10.43 22.62 -5.99
N GLU A 104 -9.68 23.66 -5.61
CA GLU A 104 -8.26 23.73 -5.92
C GLU A 104 -7.53 22.73 -5.03
N THR A 105 -6.93 21.73 -5.66
CA THR A 105 -6.13 20.71 -4.97
C THR A 105 -4.68 20.85 -5.38
N ASP A 106 -3.83 21.09 -4.39
CA ASP A 106 -2.39 21.09 -4.56
C ASP A 106 -1.88 19.66 -4.55
N VAL A 107 -1.09 19.30 -5.56
CA VAL A 107 -0.42 18.01 -5.66
C VAL A 107 1.04 18.21 -5.31
N SER A 108 1.52 17.56 -4.24
CA SER A 108 2.93 17.62 -3.86
C SER A 108 3.81 16.68 -4.71
N TYR A 109 5.13 16.93 -4.75
CA TYR A 109 6.07 15.99 -5.38
C TYR A 109 5.94 14.59 -4.79
N LEU A 110 5.78 14.49 -3.47
CA LEU A 110 5.60 13.23 -2.77
C LEU A 110 4.36 12.47 -3.24
N GLN A 111 3.20 13.13 -3.27
CA GLN A 111 1.95 12.54 -3.74
C GLN A 111 2.05 12.06 -5.20
N PHE A 112 2.69 12.86 -6.06
CA PHE A 112 2.87 12.53 -7.46
C PHE A 112 3.73 11.27 -7.66
N VAL A 113 4.85 11.17 -6.95
CA VAL A 113 5.73 9.99 -6.98
C VAL A 113 4.99 8.74 -6.48
N ILE A 114 4.27 8.85 -5.36
CA ILE A 114 3.47 7.74 -4.81
C ILE A 114 2.41 7.28 -5.83
N ALA A 115 1.73 8.21 -6.50
CA ALA A 115 0.73 7.90 -7.51
C ALA A 115 1.32 7.10 -8.68
N ILE A 116 2.49 7.51 -9.19
CA ILE A 116 3.20 6.78 -10.27
C ILE A 116 3.52 5.35 -9.81
N ILE A 117 4.04 5.18 -8.60
CA ILE A 117 4.39 3.87 -8.03
C ILE A 117 3.14 2.98 -7.91
N LEU A 118 2.03 3.54 -7.41
CA LEU A 118 0.78 2.79 -7.26
C LEU A 118 0.19 2.39 -8.62
N ILE A 119 0.24 3.27 -9.63
CA ILE A 119 -0.18 2.94 -10.99
C ILE A 119 0.68 1.81 -11.56
N PHE A 120 2.00 1.90 -11.38
CA PHE A 120 2.92 0.86 -11.83
C PHE A 120 2.59 -0.51 -11.22
N PHE A 121 2.40 -0.59 -9.90
CA PHE A 121 2.02 -1.85 -9.24
C PHE A 121 0.64 -2.35 -9.65
N ALA A 122 -0.34 -1.45 -9.78
CA ALA A 122 -1.68 -1.82 -10.24
C ALA A 122 -1.65 -2.38 -11.67
N LEU A 123 -0.80 -1.84 -12.55
CA LEU A 123 -0.61 -2.36 -13.90
C LEU A 123 0.04 -3.75 -13.89
N ILE A 124 1.07 -3.98 -13.07
CA ILE A 124 1.66 -5.31 -12.91
C ILE A 124 0.62 -6.33 -12.44
N ASP A 125 -0.22 -5.96 -11.46
CA ASP A 125 -1.27 -6.82 -10.93
C ASP A 125 -2.39 -7.12 -11.95
N LEU A 126 -2.69 -6.15 -12.81
CA LEU A 126 -3.76 -6.26 -13.81
C LEU A 126 -3.32 -7.08 -15.02
N ILE A 127 -2.08 -6.92 -15.48
CA ILE A 127 -1.58 -7.52 -16.72
C ILE A 127 -1.36 -9.04 -16.51
N PRO A 128 -2.08 -9.92 -17.24
CA PRO A 128 -2.02 -11.37 -17.04
C PRO A 128 -0.63 -11.98 -17.31
N PHE A 129 0.19 -11.33 -18.14
CA PHE A 129 1.53 -11.79 -18.49
C PHE A 129 2.43 -12.00 -17.27
N PHE A 130 2.26 -11.21 -16.20
CA PHE A 130 3.06 -11.32 -14.98
C PHE A 130 2.55 -12.38 -13.99
N LYS A 131 1.43 -13.06 -14.28
CA LYS A 131 0.84 -14.09 -13.42
C LYS A 131 1.32 -15.51 -13.71
N SER A 132 2.44 -15.65 -14.43
CA SER A 132 3.00 -16.95 -14.85
C SER A 132 3.70 -17.71 -13.74
#